data_AF-A0A359LTV8-F1
#
_entry.id   AF-A0A359LTV8-F1
#
_cell.length_a   1.000
_cell.length_b   1.000
_cell.length_c   1.000
_cell.angle_alpha   90.00
_cell.angle_beta   90.00
_cell.angle_gamma   90.00
#
_symmetry.space_group_name_H-M   'P 1'
#
loop_
_entity.id
_entity.type
_entity.pdbx_description
1 polymer ?
#
loop_
_entity_poly.entity_id
_entity_poly.type
_entity_poly.pdbx_seq_one_letter_code
_entity_poly.pdbx_strand_id
1 'polypeptide(L)'
;QIWITPDEDGAPPRYGQKTAVEIAARPDGLTALFGGETGLPIRQDAQVWLGKLPAGGSVAFEHEASRGAWIQMVRGSVTVLGESLQTGDGAAIDGAERFVIAAGEDAEFLLFSLR
;
A
#
# COMPACT_ATOMS: atom_id res chain seq x y z
N GLN A 1 4.55 6.98 -11.15
CA GLN A 1 5.13 8.02 -10.27
C GLN A 1 4.08 8.39 -9.24
N ILE A 2 4.47 8.63 -7.98
CA ILE A 2 3.56 8.92 -6.87
C ILE A 2 3.99 10.25 -6.24
N TRP A 3 3.02 11.11 -5.94
CA TRP A 3 3.22 12.38 -5.24
C TRP A 3 2.39 12.33 -3.95
N ILE A 4 3.02 12.59 -2.82
CA ILE A 4 2.37 12.65 -1.50
C ILE A 4 2.64 14.05 -0.95
N THR A 5 1.57 14.80 -0.68
CA THR A 5 1.66 16.12 -0.05
C THR A 5 2.29 15.96 1.34
N PRO A 6 3.30 16.76 1.71
CA PRO A 6 3.88 16.68 3.03
C PRO A 6 2.95 17.23 4.12
N ASP A 7 3.20 16.87 5.38
CA ASP A 7 2.52 17.42 6.57
C ASP A 7 3.11 18.75 7.06
N GLU A 8 4.29 19.12 6.55
CA GLU A 8 4.95 20.40 6.81
C GLU A 8 5.36 21.13 5.52
N ASP A 9 5.07 22.43 5.47
CA ASP A 9 5.48 23.31 4.37
C ASP A 9 6.92 23.81 4.54
N GLY A 10 7.61 24.02 3.41
CA GLY A 10 8.92 24.68 3.39
C GLY A 10 10.08 23.88 3.99
N ALA A 11 9.85 22.60 4.31
CA ALA A 11 10.87 21.77 4.94
C ALA A 11 12.04 21.45 3.98
N PRO A 12 13.30 21.36 4.48
CA PRO A 12 14.49 21.28 3.64
C PRO A 12 14.48 20.00 2.78
N PRO A 13 14.90 20.07 1.51
CA PRO A 13 14.86 18.90 0.62
C PRO A 13 15.71 17.76 1.18
N ARG A 14 15.22 16.52 1.01
CA ARG A 14 15.95 15.30 1.38
C ARG A 14 15.78 14.21 0.33
N TYR A 15 16.78 13.34 0.24
CA TYR A 15 16.77 12.16 -0.61
C TYR A 15 16.93 10.91 0.25
N GLY A 16 16.21 9.85 -0.11
CA GLY A 16 16.33 8.54 0.51
C GLY A 16 16.08 7.45 -0.51
N GLN A 17 16.80 6.35 -0.38
CA GLN A 17 16.66 5.16 -1.22
C GLN A 17 16.88 3.93 -0.35
N LYS A 18 16.09 2.88 -0.60
CA LYS A 18 16.32 1.51 -0.12
C LYS A 18 16.25 0.57 -1.31
N THR A 19 17.12 -0.43 -1.34
CA THR A 19 17.12 -1.52 -2.31
C THR A 19 16.12 -2.58 -1.91
N ALA A 20 15.71 -3.41 -2.87
CA ALA A 20 14.84 -4.56 -2.58
C ALA A 20 15.44 -5.57 -1.60
N VAL A 21 16.78 -5.62 -1.46
CA VAL A 21 17.48 -6.50 -0.49
C VAL A 21 17.37 -5.95 0.94
N GLU A 22 17.38 -4.63 1.09
CA GLU A 22 17.18 -3.97 2.39
C GLU A 22 15.72 -4.02 2.86
N ILE A 23 14.81 -4.27 1.91
CA ILE A 23 13.39 -4.45 2.18
C ILE A 23 13.17 -5.95 2.46
N ALA A 24 12.73 -6.29 3.67
CA ALA A 24 12.41 -7.67 4.06
C ALA A 24 11.12 -8.16 3.35
N ALA A 25 11.22 -8.38 2.03
CA ALA A 25 10.11 -8.68 1.16
C ALA A 25 9.40 -9.96 1.60
N ARG A 26 8.09 -9.85 1.82
CA ARG A 26 7.22 -10.98 2.10
C ARG A 26 6.63 -11.45 0.76
N PRO A 27 6.88 -12.72 0.34
CA PRO A 27 6.39 -13.21 -0.95
C PRO A 27 4.86 -13.29 -1.00
N ASP A 28 4.21 -13.48 0.15
CA ASP A 28 2.77 -13.71 0.28
C ASP A 28 2.16 -12.72 1.29
N GLY A 29 2.28 -11.42 1.04
CA GLY A 29 1.71 -10.41 1.92
C GLY A 29 2.16 -8.98 1.64
N LEU A 30 2.04 -8.15 2.68
CA LEU A 30 2.39 -6.74 2.63
C LEU A 30 3.82 -6.50 3.10
N THR A 31 4.57 -5.75 2.30
CA THR A 31 5.93 -5.30 2.58
C THR A 31 5.94 -3.79 2.69
N ALA A 32 6.31 -3.24 3.84
CA ALA A 32 6.38 -1.80 4.05
C ALA A 32 7.50 -1.17 3.19
N LEU A 33 7.16 -0.13 2.42
CA LEU A 33 8.08 0.59 1.54
C LEU A 33 8.41 1.98 2.08
N PHE A 34 7.38 2.75 2.47
CA PHE A 34 7.51 4.14 2.89
C PHE A 34 6.66 4.43 4.11
N GLY A 35 7.13 5.33 4.98
CA GLY A 35 6.45 5.68 6.23
C GLY A 35 6.42 4.55 7.26
N GLY A 36 5.73 4.80 8.36
CA GLY A 36 5.67 3.88 9.50
C GLY A 36 7.05 3.62 10.13
N GLU A 37 7.15 2.56 10.92
CA GLU A 37 8.38 2.25 11.67
C GLU A 37 9.50 1.66 10.80
N THR A 38 9.15 0.92 9.75
CA THR A 38 10.12 0.12 8.97
C THR A 38 10.34 0.61 7.54
N GLY A 39 9.44 1.44 7.01
CA GLY A 39 9.54 2.03 5.68
C GLY A 39 10.66 3.06 5.55
N LEU A 40 10.91 3.55 4.33
CA LEU A 40 11.72 4.74 4.13
C LEU A 40 10.96 5.97 4.68
N PRO A 41 11.58 6.81 5.53
CA PRO A 41 10.87 7.95 6.12
C PRO A 41 10.35 8.93 5.06
N ILE A 42 9.07 9.28 5.15
CA ILE A 42 8.42 10.35 4.38
C ILE A 42 7.96 11.46 5.34
N ARG A 43 7.66 12.65 4.81
CA ARG A 43 7.16 13.79 5.61
C ARG A 43 5.65 13.84 5.53
N GLN A 44 5.01 12.76 5.93
CA GLN A 44 3.56 12.68 5.95
C GLN A 44 3.22 11.53 6.90
N ASP A 45 2.10 11.67 7.61
CA ASP A 45 1.45 10.60 8.34
C ASP A 45 0.75 9.64 7.36
N ALA A 46 1.57 9.00 6.52
CA ALA A 46 1.16 8.03 5.53
C ALA A 46 2.07 6.82 5.55
N GLN A 47 1.54 5.69 5.09
CA GLN A 47 2.27 4.44 4.96
C GLN A 47 1.98 3.84 3.59
N VAL A 48 3.00 3.26 2.97
CA VAL A 48 2.91 2.64 1.65
C VAL A 48 3.49 1.25 1.71
N TRP A 49 2.73 0.27 1.22
CA TRP A 49 3.13 -1.13 1.16
C TRP A 49 3.13 -1.64 -0.27
N LEU A 50 4.03 -2.58 -0.55
CA LEU A 50 3.95 -3.48 -1.68
C LEU A 50 3.22 -4.74 -1.26
N GLY A 51 2.10 -5.03 -1.91
CA GLY A 51 1.41 -6.31 -1.80
C GLY A 51 1.83 -7.24 -2.92
N LYS A 52 2.23 -8.46 -2.55
CA LYS A 52 2.40 -9.58 -3.47
C LYS A 52 1.61 -10.76 -2.94
N LEU A 53 0.70 -11.27 -3.76
CA LEU A 53 -0.14 -12.40 -3.41
C LEU A 53 -0.12 -13.41 -4.56
N PRO A 54 0.14 -14.70 -4.30
CA PRO A 54 -0.08 -15.74 -5.28
C PRO A 54 -1.59 -15.94 -5.52
N ALA A 55 -1.96 -16.59 -6.61
CA ALA A 55 -3.33 -16.98 -6.89
C ALA A 55 -3.95 -17.74 -5.69
N GLY A 56 -5.13 -17.32 -5.25
CA GLY A 56 -5.82 -17.85 -4.06
C GLY A 56 -5.29 -17.31 -2.72
N GLY A 57 -4.23 -16.50 -2.73
CA GLY A 57 -3.71 -15.82 -1.56
C GLY A 57 -4.60 -14.66 -1.11
N SER A 58 -4.48 -14.29 0.17
CA SER A 58 -5.15 -13.11 0.71
C SER A 58 -4.34 -12.46 1.82
N VAL A 59 -4.57 -11.17 2.04
CA VAL A 59 -4.00 -10.44 3.18
C VAL A 59 -5.06 -9.54 3.81
N ALA A 60 -5.13 -9.57 5.13
CA ALA A 60 -5.92 -8.63 5.90
C ALA A 60 -5.09 -7.36 6.14
N PHE A 61 -5.73 -6.21 5.99
CA PHE A 61 -5.17 -4.92 6.32
C PHE A 61 -6.04 -4.22 7.36
N GLU A 62 -5.38 -3.58 8.33
CA GLU A 62 -6.01 -2.88 9.44
C GLU A 62 -5.38 -1.50 9.59
N HIS A 63 -6.23 -0.49 9.78
CA HIS A 63 -5.83 0.88 10.08
C HIS A 63 -6.96 1.61 10.83
N GLU A 64 -6.69 2.82 11.32
CA GLU A 64 -7.70 3.65 11.97
C GLU A 64 -8.82 4.04 10.99
N ALA A 65 -10.10 3.98 11.41
CA ALA A 65 -11.25 4.33 10.55
C ALA A 65 -11.19 5.74 9.97
N SER A 66 -10.49 6.65 10.64
CA SER A 66 -10.31 8.04 10.23
C SER A 66 -9.32 8.20 9.08
N ARG A 67 -8.61 7.13 8.70
CA ARG A 67 -7.66 7.13 7.58
C ARG A 67 -8.34 6.65 6.32
N GLY A 68 -7.99 7.25 5.20
CA GLY A 68 -8.29 6.72 3.87
C GLY A 68 -7.31 5.62 3.50
N ALA A 69 -7.75 4.65 2.73
CA ALA A 69 -6.87 3.69 2.06
C ALA A 69 -6.98 3.82 0.55
N TRP A 70 -5.87 3.62 -0.15
CA TRP A 70 -5.85 3.54 -1.61
C TRP A 70 -5.16 2.25 -2.04
N ILE A 71 -5.76 1.51 -2.97
CA ILE A 71 -5.12 0.38 -3.64
C ILE A 71 -4.83 0.81 -5.07
N GLN A 72 -3.60 0.62 -5.52
CA GLN A 72 -3.21 0.76 -6.92
C GLN A 72 -2.71 -0.58 -7.45
N MET A 73 -3.42 -1.14 -8.42
CA MET A 73 -3.02 -2.40 -9.06
C MET A 73 -1.83 -2.18 -9.99
N VAL A 74 -0.80 -3.02 -9.83
CA VAL A 74 0.41 -3.05 -10.67
C VAL A 74 0.32 -4.20 -11.68
N ARG A 75 -0.13 -5.38 -11.24
CA ARG A 75 -0.32 -6.57 -12.07
C ARG A 75 -1.34 -7.52 -11.45
N GLY A 76 -2.01 -8.30 -12.30
CA GLY A 76 -2.96 -9.32 -11.89
C GLY A 76 -4.31 -8.71 -11.51
N SER A 77 -5.02 -9.41 -10.63
CA SER A 77 -6.33 -8.99 -10.15
C SER A 77 -6.58 -9.40 -8.69
N VAL A 78 -7.31 -8.55 -7.99
CA VAL A 78 -7.74 -8.78 -6.60
C VAL A 78 -9.22 -8.48 -6.44
N THR A 79 -9.81 -9.00 -5.37
CA THR A 79 -11.12 -8.60 -4.88
C THR A 79 -10.96 -8.01 -3.48
N VAL A 80 -11.59 -6.87 -3.24
CA VAL A 80 -11.60 -6.19 -1.94
C VAL A 80 -12.97 -5.58 -1.71
N LEU A 81 -13.58 -5.83 -0.55
CA LEU A 81 -14.92 -5.34 -0.20
C LEU A 81 -16.01 -5.63 -1.26
N GLY A 82 -15.88 -6.73 -2.00
CA GLY A 82 -16.82 -7.14 -3.06
C GLY A 82 -16.52 -6.55 -4.44
N GLU A 83 -15.60 -5.59 -4.53
CA GLU A 83 -15.17 -4.98 -5.79
C GLU A 83 -13.95 -5.72 -6.37
N SER A 84 -13.95 -5.93 -7.69
CA SER A 84 -12.83 -6.55 -8.39
C SER A 84 -11.97 -5.47 -9.06
N LEU A 85 -10.66 -5.52 -8.81
CA LEU A 85 -9.68 -4.61 -9.39
C LEU A 85 -8.73 -5.39 -10.29
N GLN A 86 -8.47 -4.85 -11.47
CA GLN A 86 -7.54 -5.41 -12.45
C GLN A 86 -6.31 -4.51 -12.63
N THR A 87 -5.36 -4.98 -13.43
CA THR A 87 -4.11 -4.24 -13.69
C THR A 87 -4.38 -2.81 -14.19
N GLY A 88 -3.84 -1.82 -13.48
CA GLY A 88 -4.03 -0.40 -13.77
C GLY A 88 -5.14 0.27 -12.95
N ASP A 89 -6.06 -0.50 -12.37
CA ASP A 89 -7.15 0.06 -11.56
C ASP A 89 -6.62 0.64 -10.24
N GLY A 90 -7.37 1.63 -9.74
CA GLY A 90 -7.19 2.22 -8.43
C GLY A 90 -8.51 2.25 -7.68
N ALA A 91 -8.46 2.04 -6.37
CA ALA A 91 -9.64 2.10 -5.51
C ALA A 91 -9.35 2.88 -4.22
N ALA A 92 -10.22 3.83 -3.91
CA ALA A 92 -10.28 4.48 -2.61
C ALA A 92 -11.18 3.66 -1.68
N ILE A 93 -10.76 3.50 -0.43
CA ILE A 93 -11.49 2.81 0.63
C ILE A 93 -11.53 3.76 1.82
N ASP A 94 -12.73 4.18 2.21
CA ASP A 94 -12.97 5.09 3.32
C ASP A 94 -13.85 4.43 4.38
N GLY A 95 -13.59 4.72 5.66
CA GLY A 95 -14.43 4.28 6.79
C GLY A 95 -14.36 2.79 7.14
N ALA A 96 -13.45 2.02 6.53
CA ALA A 96 -13.24 0.60 6.84
C ALA A 96 -11.99 0.40 7.71
N GLU A 97 -12.15 0.03 8.97
CA GLU A 97 -11.02 -0.25 9.88
C GLU A 97 -10.23 -1.51 9.49
N ARG A 98 -10.90 -2.45 8.84
CA ARG A 98 -10.34 -3.74 8.43
C ARG A 98 -10.95 -4.19 7.12
N PHE A 99 -10.12 -4.60 6.19
CA PHE A 99 -10.55 -5.24 4.94
C PHE A 99 -9.57 -6.35 4.52
N VAL A 100 -10.07 -7.26 3.68
CA VAL A 100 -9.29 -8.36 3.13
C VAL A 100 -9.13 -8.13 1.63
N ILE A 101 -7.89 -8.22 1.16
CA ILE A 101 -7.55 -8.21 -0.26
C ILE A 101 -7.27 -9.67 -0.64
N ALA A 102 -8.05 -10.22 -1.57
CA ALA A 102 -7.91 -11.59 -2.03
C ALA A 102 -7.54 -11.63 -3.51
N ALA A 103 -6.56 -12.45 -3.89
CA ALA A 103 -6.04 -12.52 -5.25
C ALA A 103 -6.67 -13.69 -6.01
N GLY A 104 -7.30 -13.40 -7.16
CA GLY A 104 -7.86 -14.44 -8.05
C GLY A 104 -6.79 -15.10 -8.93
N GLU A 105 -5.71 -14.38 -9.19
CA GLU A 105 -4.50 -14.80 -9.87
C GLU A 105 -3.29 -14.18 -9.16
N ASP A 106 -2.06 -14.45 -9.61
CA ASP A 106 -0.87 -13.79 -9.05
C ASP A 106 -0.99 -12.26 -9.20
N ALA A 107 -0.98 -11.57 -8.06
CA ALA A 107 -1.25 -10.14 -7.98
C ALA A 107 -0.11 -9.36 -7.32
N GLU A 108 0.17 -8.18 -7.89
CA GLU A 108 1.07 -7.18 -7.32
C GLU A 108 0.34 -5.82 -7.28
N PHE A 109 0.37 -5.18 -6.12
CA PHE A 109 -0.34 -3.92 -5.89
C PHE A 109 0.41 -3.04 -4.89
N LEU A 110 0.14 -1.74 -4.94
CA LEU A 110 0.51 -0.81 -3.88
C LEU A 110 -0.71 -0.56 -3.01
N LEU A 111 -0.51 -0.57 -1.71
CA LEU A 111 -1.50 -0.17 -0.73
C LEU A 111 -0.99 1.09 -0.03
N PHE A 112 -1.87 2.06 0.16
CA PHE A 112 -1.61 3.29 0.87
C PHE A 112 -2.56 3.42 2.04
N SER A 113 -2.07 3.92 3.16
CA SER A 113 -2.87 4.40 4.29
C SER A 113 -2.54 5.86 4.46
N LEU A 114 -3.55 6.71 4.38
CA LEU A 114 -3.46 8.15 4.23
C LEU A 114 -4.28 8.80 5.34
N ARG A 115 -3.76 9.88 5.92
CA ARG A 115 -4.48 10.73 6.87
C ARG A 115 -5.02 11.97 6.17
#